data_AF-A0A965QYS4-F1
#
_entry.id   AF-A0A965QYS4-F1
#
_cell.length_a   1.000
_cell.length_b   1.000
_cell.length_c   1.000
_cell.angle_alpha   90.00
_cell.angle_beta   90.00
_cell.angle_gamma   90.00
#
_symmetry.space_group_name_H-M   'P 1'
#
loop_
_entity.id
_entity.type
_entity.pdbx_description
1 polymer ?
#
loop_
_entity_poly.entity_id
_entity_poly.type
_entity_poly.pdbx_seq_one_letter_code
_entity_poly.pdbx_strand_id
1 'polypeptide(L)'
;MSNQNVIPLFPLRQGIFPEGLLALNIFEVRYLDLIKRCYRENTPFGVTWLAEGQEVQIPGEMPRLHPWGCTATVRRFEALQP
;
A
#
# COMPACT_ATOMS: atom_id res chain seq x y z
N MET A 1 -27.10 -7.03 3.00
CA MET A 1 -26.54 -6.05 2.04
C MET A 1 -25.06 -5.94 2.32
N SER A 2 -24.24 -6.73 1.64
CA SER A 2 -22.78 -6.69 1.81
C SER A 2 -22.24 -5.50 1.02
N ASN A 3 -21.92 -4.39 1.69
CA ASN A 3 -21.06 -3.36 1.11
C ASN A 3 -19.69 -4.01 0.87
N GLN A 4 -19.44 -4.49 -0.35
CA GLN A 4 -18.11 -4.89 -0.79
C GLN A 4 -17.29 -3.61 -0.92
N ASN A 5 -16.71 -3.18 0.21
CA ASN A 5 -15.83 -2.04 0.24
C ASN A 5 -14.48 -2.48 -0.31
N VAL A 6 -14.29 -2.31 -1.62
CA VAL A 6 -13.02 -2.61 -2.30
C VAL A 6 -11.99 -1.58 -1.83
N ILE A 7 -10.90 -2.05 -1.22
CA ILE A 7 -9.79 -1.22 -0.75
C ILE A 7 -8.54 -1.51 -1.58
N PRO A 8 -7.80 -0.49 -2.06
CA PRO A 8 -6.54 -0.72 -2.74
C PRO A 8 -5.49 -1.24 -1.77
N LEU A 9 -4.63 -2.14 -2.24
CA LEU A 9 -3.58 -2.77 -1.43
C LEU A 9 -2.18 -2.30 -1.84
N PHE A 10 -1.34 -2.09 -0.83
CA PHE A 10 0.08 -1.80 -0.95
C PHE A 10 0.88 -2.91 -0.22
N PRO A 11 1.42 -3.90 -0.96
CA PRO A 11 2.21 -4.98 -0.40
C PRO A 11 3.59 -4.51 0.08
N LEU A 12 4.01 -5.01 1.22
CA LEU A 12 5.33 -4.75 1.81
C LEU A 12 5.93 -6.02 2.41
N ARG A 13 7.25 -6.10 2.56
CA ARG A 13 7.92 -7.14 3.35
C ARG A 13 7.71 -6.92 4.84
N GLN A 14 7.75 -5.66 5.26
CA GLN A 14 7.57 -5.26 6.64
C GLN A 14 6.34 -4.37 6.72
N GLY A 15 5.27 -4.91 7.29
CA GLY A 15 4.04 -4.18 7.51
C GLY A 15 4.05 -3.42 8.84
N ILE A 16 2.88 -2.86 9.12
CA ILE A 16 2.66 -1.87 10.16
C ILE A 16 1.53 -2.35 11.06
N PHE A 17 1.61 -2.02 12.34
CA PHE A 17 0.53 -2.25 13.29
C PHE A 17 -0.31 -0.98 13.47
N PRO A 18 -1.54 -1.08 14.00
CA PRO A 18 -2.33 0.09 14.35
C PRO A 18 -1.53 1.12 15.14
N GLU A 19 -1.73 2.40 14.85
CA GLU A 19 -0.98 3.54 15.41
C GLU A 19 0.52 3.60 15.05
N GLY A 20 1.03 2.65 14.26
CA GLY A 20 2.39 2.68 13.74
C GLY A 20 2.59 3.79 12.69
N LEU A 21 3.84 4.23 12.54
CA LEU A 21 4.27 5.12 11.46
C LEU A 21 5.26 4.39 10.56
N LEU A 22 5.10 4.56 9.25
CA LEU A 22 5.97 3.98 8.25
C LEU A 22 6.40 5.05 7.24
N ALA A 23 7.69 5.33 7.19
CA ALA A 23 8.29 6.22 6.20
C ALA A 23 8.63 5.39 4.96
N LEU A 24 7.98 5.70 3.83
CA LEU A 24 8.12 4.96 2.59
C LEU A 24 8.63 5.84 1.46
N ASN A 25 9.58 5.30 0.71
CA ASN A 25 9.93 5.82 -0.61
C ASN A 25 9.26 4.94 -1.66
N ILE A 26 8.44 5.55 -2.51
CA ILE A 26 7.61 4.81 -3.47
C ILE A 26 8.10 5.15 -4.87
N PHE A 27 8.53 4.13 -5.59
CA PHE A 27 9.13 4.28 -6.93
C PHE A 27 8.28 3.63 -8.02
N GLU A 28 7.43 2.66 -7.66
CA GLU A 28 6.54 2.01 -8.60
C GLU A 28 5.33 2.87 -8.97
N VAL A 29 5.15 3.11 -10.28
CA VAL A 29 4.13 4.01 -10.82
C VAL A 29 2.71 3.66 -10.35
N ARG A 30 2.33 2.38 -10.38
CA ARG A 30 1.00 1.93 -9.92
C ARG A 30 0.69 2.33 -8.46
N TYR A 31 1.72 2.39 -7.62
CA TYR A 31 1.58 2.76 -6.23
C TYR A 31 1.72 4.27 -6.00
N LEU A 32 2.46 4.97 -6.85
CA LEU A 32 2.42 6.44 -6.88
C LEU A 32 0.99 6.93 -7.11
N ASP A 33 0.27 6.33 -8.05
CA ASP A 33 -1.13 6.71 -8.33
C ASP A 33 -2.06 6.38 -7.17
N LEU A 34 -1.90 5.20 -6.55
CA LEU A 34 -2.63 4.81 -5.34
C LEU A 34 -2.45 5.86 -4.24
N ILE A 35 -1.21 6.22 -3.91
CA ILE A 35 -0.91 7.12 -2.79
C ILE A 35 -1.37 8.55 -3.07
N LYS A 36 -1.15 9.05 -4.30
CA LYS A 36 -1.67 10.36 -4.72
C LYS A 36 -3.18 10.42 -4.58
N ARG A 37 -3.88 9.36 -5.01
CA ARG A 37 -5.34 9.27 -4.89
C ARG A 37 -5.79 9.24 -3.43
N CYS A 38 -5.25 8.34 -2.62
CA CYS A 38 -5.60 8.21 -1.20
C CYS A 38 -5.33 9.50 -0.41
N TYR A 39 -4.21 10.18 -0.70
CA TYR A 39 -3.89 11.46 -0.09
C TYR A 39 -4.89 12.57 -0.48
N ARG A 40 -5.22 12.68 -1.78
CA ARG A 40 -6.16 13.70 -2.28
C ARG A 40 -7.59 13.46 -1.82
N GLU A 41 -8.03 12.22 -1.77
CA GLU A 41 -9.41 11.83 -1.42
C GLU A 41 -9.58 11.61 0.09
N ASN A 42 -8.49 11.71 0.87
CA ASN A 42 -8.45 11.35 2.29
C ASN A 42 -9.05 9.96 2.58
N THR A 43 -8.75 9.01 1.71
CA THR A 43 -9.24 7.63 1.79
C THR A 43 -8.15 6.69 2.25
N PRO A 44 -8.51 5.65 3.04
CA PRO A 44 -7.54 4.66 3.48
C PRO A 44 -7.14 3.71 2.35
N PHE A 45 -5.98 3.07 2.53
CA PHE A 45 -5.54 1.91 1.76
C PHE A 45 -5.12 0.77 2.71
N GLY A 46 -5.03 -0.44 2.19
CA GLY A 46 -4.56 -1.59 2.96
C GLY A 46 -3.07 -1.83 2.77
N VAL A 47 -2.34 -2.00 3.87
CA VAL A 47 -0.98 -2.53 3.90
C VAL A 47 -1.06 -4.01 4.22
N THR A 48 -0.40 -4.84 3.41
CA THR A 48 -0.38 -6.30 3.58
C THR A 48 1.04 -6.82 3.45
N TRP A 49 1.33 -7.89 4.19
CA TRP A 49 2.65 -8.52 4.17
C TRP A 49 2.75 -9.48 2.99
N LEU A 50 3.93 -9.51 2.38
CA LEU A 50 4.31 -10.54 1.44
C LEU A 50 4.58 -11.86 2.19
N ALA A 51 3.78 -12.88 1.90
CA ALA A 51 4.03 -14.25 2.34
C ALA A 51 5.10 -14.91 1.47
N GLU A 52 5.08 -14.64 0.16
CA GLU A 52 6.08 -15.06 -0.83
C GLU A 52 6.18 -14.00 -1.94
N GLY A 53 7.38 -13.85 -2.53
CA GLY A 53 7.66 -12.90 -3.61
C GLY A 53 8.51 -11.70 -3.17
N GLN A 54 8.62 -10.70 -4.06
CA GLN A 54 9.36 -9.47 -3.83
C GLN A 54 8.41 -8.26 -3.75
N GLU A 55 8.86 -7.19 -3.10
CA GLU A 55 8.12 -5.90 -3.06
C GLU A 55 8.01 -5.29 -4.44
N VAL A 56 9.05 -5.49 -5.25
CA VAL A 56 9.08 -5.03 -6.63
C VAL A 56 8.40 -6.03 -7.53
N GLN A 57 7.43 -5.57 -8.33
CA GLN A 57 6.75 -6.46 -9.27
C GLN A 57 7.73 -7.05 -10.28
N ILE A 58 7.77 -8.38 -10.35
CA ILE A 58 8.42 -9.13 -11.43
C ILE A 58 7.34 -9.49 -12.45
N PRO A 59 7.49 -9.16 -13.75
CA PRO A 59 6.51 -9.52 -14.77
C PRO A 59 6.22 -11.03 -14.78
N GLY A 60 4.95 -11.40 -14.69
CA GLY A 60 4.53 -12.81 -14.62
C GLY A 60 4.41 -13.39 -13.20
N GLU A 61 4.89 -12.68 -12.18
CA GLU A 61 4.71 -13.09 -10.78
C GLU A 61 3.55 -12.35 -10.11
N MET A 62 2.71 -13.10 -9.41
CA MET A 62 1.78 -12.54 -8.42
C MET A 62 2.32 -12.83 -7.03
N PRO A 63 2.66 -11.80 -6.24
CA PRO A 63 3.09 -12.02 -4.87
C PRO A 63 1.96 -12.65 -4.07
N ARG A 64 2.31 -13.62 -3.21
CA ARG A 64 1.34 -14.17 -2.27
C ARG A 64 1.28 -13.25 -1.07
N LEU A 65 0.08 -12.80 -0.73
CA LEU A 65 -0.17 -11.91 0.40
C LEU A 65 -0.59 -12.73 1.63
N HIS A 66 -0.25 -12.23 2.80
CA HIS A 66 -0.88 -12.70 4.03
C HIS A 66 -2.37 -12.31 4.06
N PRO A 67 -3.24 -13.12 4.69
CA PRO A 67 -4.68 -12.84 4.74
C PRO A 67 -5.03 -11.73 5.76
N TRP A 68 -4.05 -11.23 6.51
CA TRP A 68 -4.18 -10.10 7.41
C TRP A 68 -3.33 -8.92 6.94
N GLY A 69 -3.80 -7.73 7.28
CA GLY A 69 -3.19 -6.46 6.91
C GLY A 69 -3.55 -5.38 7.93
N CYS A 70 -3.00 -4.19 7.73
CA CYS A 70 -3.39 -3.01 8.48
C CYS A 70 -3.90 -1.95 7.52
N THR A 71 -4.99 -1.27 7.88
CA THR A 71 -5.43 -0.08 7.17
C THR A 71 -4.49 1.08 7.50
N ALA A 72 -4.15 1.88 6.50
CA ALA A 72 -3.28 3.04 6.64
C ALA A 72 -3.86 4.26 5.92
N THR A 73 -3.49 5.44 6.40
CA THR A 73 -3.80 6.73 5.78
C THR A 73 -2.52 7.50 5.53
N VAL A 74 -2.53 8.36 4.51
CA VAL A 74 -1.36 9.16 4.16
C VAL A 74 -1.35 10.42 5.04
N ARG A 75 -0.49 10.42 6.06
CA ARG A 75 -0.30 11.57 6.97
C ARG A 75 0.41 12.75 6.31
N ARG A 76 1.43 12.46 5.50
CA ARG A 76 2.25 13.46 4.80
C ARG A 76 2.71 12.86 3.48
N PHE A 77 2.68 13.68 2.43
CA PHE A 77 3.16 13.30 1.10
C PHE A 77 4.06 14.41 0.55
N GLU A 78 5.20 14.02 0.00
CA GLU A 78 6.15 14.93 -0.65
C GLU A 78 6.63 14.29 -1.95
N ALA A 79 6.45 14.99 -3.07
CA ALA A 79 6.96 14.56 -4.35
C ALA A 79 8.40 15.08 -4.49
N LEU A 80 9.36 14.15 -4.55
CA LEU A 80 10.73 14.50 -4.91
C LEU A 80 10.72 14.97 -6.37
N GLN A 81 10.93 16.27 -6.59
CA GLN A 81 11.16 16.81 -7.92
C GLN A 81 12.58 16.42 -8.37
N PRO A 82 12.79 16.10 -9.66
CA PRO A 82 14.11 15.80 -10.18
C PRO A 82 15.08 17.00 -10.08
#